data_AF-A0A3D1CI85-F1
#
_entry.id   AF-A0A3D1CI85-F1
#
_cell.length_a   1.000
_cell.length_b   1.000
_cell.length_c   1.000
_cell.angle_alpha   90.00
_cell.angle_beta   90.00
_cell.angle_gamma   90.00
#
_symmetry.space_group_name_H-M   'P 1'
#
loop_
_entity.id
_entity.type
_entity.pdbx_description
1 polymer ?
#
loop_
_entity_poly.entity_id
_entity_poly.type
_entity_poly.pdbx_seq_one_letter_code
_entity_poly.pdbx_strand_id
1 'polypeptide(L)'
;MRTFNEQKRKNIIVPQSAFGVCLWKMPDGGFISDGDGNYMCAEGMVGDRKVEAQMAEAANYWAGNDNGGKPHWIDSARKVSDSEREEQAGRLGEGLVPDPVEDAIIEVAPYRGKIR
;
A
#
# COMPACT_ATOMS: atom_id res chain seq x y z
N MET A 1 -10.23 -11.31 46.79
CA MET A 1 -10.96 -11.41 45.52
C MET A 1 -10.39 -10.33 44.60
N ARG A 2 -9.63 -10.67 43.55
CA ARG A 2 -9.06 -9.69 42.61
C ARG A 2 -9.89 -9.73 41.34
N THR A 3 -10.57 -8.63 41.04
CA THR A 3 -11.40 -8.47 39.85
C THR A 3 -10.48 -8.33 38.64
N PHE A 4 -10.58 -9.26 37.69
CA PHE A 4 -9.86 -9.17 36.43
C PHE A 4 -10.57 -8.16 35.54
N ASN A 5 -9.85 -7.09 35.18
CA ASN A 5 -10.34 -6.05 34.28
C ASN A 5 -10.41 -6.61 32.86
N GLU A 6 -11.59 -6.62 32.26
CA GLU A 6 -11.81 -7.12 30.90
C GLU A 6 -11.25 -6.10 29.89
N GLN A 7 -10.01 -6.34 29.43
CA GLN A 7 -9.41 -5.54 28.38
C GLN A 7 -10.12 -5.81 27.06
N LYS A 8 -10.96 -4.85 26.63
CA LYS A 8 -11.60 -4.81 25.31
C LYS A 8 -10.53 -5.02 24.23
N ARG A 9 -10.57 -6.17 23.55
CA ARG A 9 -9.66 -6.47 22.43
C ARG A 9 -9.96 -5.49 21.30
N LYS A 10 -9.07 -4.53 21.07
CA LYS A 10 -9.10 -3.73 19.84
C LYS A 10 -8.74 -4.67 18.70
N ASN A 11 -9.53 -4.68 17.63
CA ASN A 11 -9.14 -5.36 16.40
C ASN A 11 -7.84 -4.72 15.92
N ILE A 12 -6.72 -5.41 16.10
CA ILE A 12 -5.44 -5.00 15.55
C ILE A 12 -5.45 -5.47 14.10
N ILE A 13 -5.48 -4.50 13.18
CA ILE A 13 -5.15 -4.74 11.79
C ILE A 13 -3.63 -4.85 11.77
N VAL A 14 -3.13 -6.08 11.62
CA VAL A 14 -1.71 -6.34 11.41
C VAL A 14 -1.48 -6.17 9.91
N PRO A 15 -0.61 -5.24 9.47
CA PRO A 15 -0.29 -5.13 8.06
C PRO A 15 0.37 -6.43 7.59
N GLN A 16 0.11 -6.84 6.35
CA GLN A 16 0.68 -8.08 5.82
C GLN A 16 2.21 -7.97 5.67
N SER A 17 2.71 -6.76 5.45
CA SER A 17 4.14 -6.45 5.40
C SER A 17 4.43 -5.13 6.11
N ALA A 18 5.64 -5.03 6.70
CA ALA A 18 6.15 -3.76 7.22
C ALA A 18 6.57 -2.80 6.09
N PHE A 19 6.75 -3.30 4.87
CA PHE A 19 7.10 -2.54 3.67
C PHE A 19 5.86 -2.28 2.81
N GLY A 20 5.83 -1.14 2.12
CA GLY A 20 4.76 -0.83 1.17
C GLY A 20 5.01 0.44 0.37
N VAL A 21 3.94 0.91 -0.28
CA VAL A 21 3.94 2.13 -1.09
C VAL A 21 3.13 3.21 -0.39
N CYS A 22 3.73 4.38 -0.23
CA CYS A 22 3.07 5.60 0.24
C CYS A 22 2.57 6.42 -0.95
N LEU A 23 1.30 6.79 -0.91
CA LEU A 23 0.63 7.74 -1.80
C LEU A 23 0.23 8.99 -1.02
N TRP A 24 -0.13 10.06 -1.75
CA TRP A 24 -0.73 11.25 -1.14
C TRP A 24 -2.24 11.27 -1.42
N LYS A 25 -3.04 11.10 -0.37
CA LYS A 25 -4.51 11.09 -0.46
C LYS A 25 -5.07 12.48 -0.25
N MET A 26 -5.79 12.98 -1.25
CA MET A 26 -6.44 14.27 -1.26
C MET A 26 -7.76 14.25 -0.46
N PRO A 27 -8.30 15.43 -0.05
CA PRO A 27 -9.54 15.52 0.72
C PRO A 27 -10.78 14.93 0.03
N ASP A 28 -10.82 14.97 -1.30
CA ASP A 28 -11.85 14.36 -2.13
C ASP A 28 -11.79 12.82 -2.17
N GLY A 29 -10.73 12.23 -1.60
CA GLY A 29 -10.47 10.81 -1.56
C GLY A 29 -9.60 10.29 -2.71
N GLY A 30 -9.26 11.16 -3.67
CA GLY A 30 -8.37 10.84 -4.78
C GLY A 30 -6.89 10.81 -4.37
N PHE A 31 -6.04 10.46 -5.34
CA PHE A 31 -4.60 10.49 -5.22
C PHE A 31 -4.00 11.39 -6.29
N ILE A 32 -2.83 11.98 -6.01
CA ILE A 32 -2.10 12.75 -7.02
C ILE A 32 -1.62 11.79 -8.11
N SER A 33 -1.97 12.06 -9.36
CA SER A 33 -1.54 11.31 -10.53
C SER A 33 -1.18 12.25 -11.68
N ASP A 34 -0.45 11.73 -12.66
CA ASP A 34 -0.28 12.39 -13.96
C ASP A 34 -1.48 12.14 -14.90
N GLY A 35 -1.36 12.63 -16.15
CA GLY A 35 -2.38 12.44 -17.18
C GLY A 35 -2.47 11.03 -17.77
N ASP A 36 -1.45 10.20 -17.54
CA ASP A 36 -1.36 8.83 -18.04
C ASP A 36 -1.85 7.80 -17.00
N GLY A 37 -2.23 8.27 -15.80
CA GLY A 37 -2.76 7.45 -14.72
C GLY A 37 -1.68 6.88 -13.79
N ASN A 38 -0.45 7.40 -13.84
CA ASN A 38 0.59 7.06 -12.88
C ASN A 38 0.43 7.88 -11.61
N TYR A 39 0.36 7.19 -10.47
CA TYR A 39 0.24 7.84 -9.18
C TYR A 39 1.59 8.29 -8.62
N MET A 40 1.61 9.49 -8.05
CA MET A 40 2.75 9.96 -7.26
C MET A 40 2.89 9.10 -6.01
N CYS A 41 3.98 8.34 -5.93
CA CYS A 41 4.22 7.42 -4.82
C CYS A 41 5.70 7.19 -4.50
N ALA A 42 5.96 6.77 -3.26
CA ALA A 42 7.28 6.43 -2.74
C ALA A 42 7.21 5.10 -1.95
N GLU A 43 8.25 4.28 -2.04
CA GLU A 43 8.31 3.00 -1.31
C GLU A 43 9.05 3.17 0.01
N GLY A 44 8.70 2.35 1.00
CA GLY A 44 9.42 2.34 2.27
C GLY A 44 8.73 1.51 3.34
N MET A 45 9.22 1.65 4.57
CA MET A 45 8.54 1.08 5.73
C MET A 45 7.27 1.86 6.02
N VAL A 46 6.16 1.17 6.25
CA VAL A 46 4.87 1.79 6.54
C VAL A 46 5.00 2.71 7.77
N GLY A 47 4.66 3.98 7.58
CA GLY A 47 4.81 5.01 8.61
C GLY A 47 6.22 5.60 8.74
N ASP A 48 7.12 5.38 7.77
CA ASP A 48 8.42 6.06 7.73
C ASP A 48 8.23 7.57 7.54
N ARG A 49 8.54 8.33 8.59
CA ARG A 49 8.43 9.79 8.61
C ARG A 49 9.25 10.49 7.55
N LYS A 50 10.37 9.90 7.10
CA LYS A 50 11.19 10.49 6.02
C LYS A 50 10.46 10.39 4.68
N VAL A 51 9.85 9.23 4.41
CA VAL A 51 9.04 9.02 3.21
C VAL A 51 7.82 9.93 3.24
N GLU A 52 7.12 10.01 4.36
CA GLU A 52 5.96 10.90 4.51
C GLU A 52 6.32 12.38 4.34
N ALA A 53 7.48 12.82 4.84
CA ALA A 53 7.95 14.18 4.65
C ALA A 53 8.28 14.48 3.18
N GLN A 54 8.95 13.56 2.48
CA GLN A 54 9.22 13.68 1.04
C GLN A 54 7.93 13.71 0.23
N MET A 55 6.95 12.88 0.60
CA MET A 55 5.63 12.87 -0.04
C MET A 55 4.87 14.18 0.20
N ALA A 56 4.96 14.76 1.40
CA ALA A 56 4.36 16.05 1.71
C ALA A 56 5.01 17.18 0.90
N GLU A 57 6.34 17.18 0.76
CA GLU A 57 7.06 18.15 -0.07
C GLU A 57 6.64 18.06 -1.53
N ALA A 58 6.60 16.84 -2.08
CA ALA A 58 6.16 16.61 -3.45
C ALA A 58 4.69 17.00 -3.66
N ALA A 59 3.81 16.68 -2.70
CA ALA A 59 2.40 17.07 -2.75
C ALA A 59 2.23 18.59 -2.71
N ASN A 60 3.00 19.29 -1.89
CA ASN A 60 3.00 20.74 -1.85
C ASN A 60 3.45 21.37 -3.16
N TYR A 61 4.45 20.77 -3.81
CA TYR A 61 4.94 21.21 -5.11
C TYR A 61 3.88 21.03 -6.21
N TRP A 62 3.22 19.87 -6.27
CA TRP A 62 2.29 19.54 -7.37
C TRP A 62 0.84 20.00 -7.13
N ALA A 63 0.37 20.01 -5.90
CA ALA A 63 -1.02 20.32 -5.53
C ALA A 63 -1.17 21.61 -4.69
N GLY A 64 -0.06 22.29 -4.37
CA GLY A 64 -0.04 23.51 -3.56
C GLY A 64 0.04 23.25 -2.05
N ASN A 65 0.50 24.25 -1.30
CA ASN A 65 0.79 24.13 0.14
C ASN A 65 -0.44 23.86 1.02
N ASP A 66 -1.65 24.20 0.57
CA ASP A 66 -2.92 24.02 1.31
C ASP A 66 -3.75 22.86 0.77
N ASN A 67 -3.12 21.86 0.13
CA ASN A 67 -3.81 20.73 -0.50
C ASN A 67 -4.66 19.89 0.48
N GLY A 68 -4.43 20.00 1.79
CA GLY A 68 -5.22 19.34 2.84
C GLY A 68 -5.14 17.81 2.83
N GLY A 69 -4.25 17.24 2.01
CA GLY A 69 -4.06 15.82 1.87
C GLY A 69 -3.20 15.23 2.98
N LYS A 70 -2.98 13.91 2.89
CA LYS A 70 -2.23 13.15 3.90
C LYS A 70 -1.55 11.93 3.28
N PRO A 71 -0.46 11.44 3.89
CA PRO A 71 0.14 10.18 3.47
C PRO A 71 -0.87 9.03 3.63
N HIS A 72 -0.86 8.13 2.67
CA HIS A 72 -1.69 6.93 2.65
C HIS A 72 -0.85 5.74 2.20
N TRP A 73 -0.75 4.74 3.06
CA TRP A 73 0.06 3.56 2.81
C TRP A 73 -0.80 2.41 2.30
N ILE A 74 -0.28 1.74 1.27
CA ILE A 74 -0.73 0.42 0.84
C ILE A 74 0.38 -0.55 1.24
N ASP A 75 0.13 -1.36 2.26
CA ASP A 75 1.09 -2.37 2.71
C ASP A 75 1.22 -3.50 1.69
N SER A 76 2.41 -4.10 1.61
CA SER A 76 2.74 -5.18 0.67
C SER A 76 2.62 -4.81 -0.82
N ALA A 77 2.41 -3.54 -1.15
CA ALA A 77 2.48 -3.04 -2.52
C ALA A 77 3.93 -2.74 -2.93
N ARG A 78 4.17 -2.75 -4.25
CA ARG A 78 5.41 -2.30 -4.90
C ARG A 78 5.10 -1.47 -6.13
N LYS A 79 6.10 -0.73 -6.61
CA LYS A 79 6.09 -0.11 -7.93
C LYS A 79 6.30 -1.18 -9.00
N VAL A 80 5.56 -1.04 -10.09
CA VAL A 80 5.69 -1.84 -11.31
C VAL A 80 5.92 -0.91 -12.48
N SER A 81 6.68 -1.38 -13.47
CA SER A 81 6.83 -0.69 -14.75
C SER A 81 5.59 -0.88 -15.63
N ASP A 82 5.46 -0.06 -16.66
CA ASP A 82 4.36 -0.17 -17.63
C ASP A 82 4.38 -1.52 -18.36
N SER A 83 5.57 -2.02 -18.72
CA SER A 83 5.73 -3.34 -19.35
C SER A 83 5.20 -4.46 -18.45
N GLU A 84 5.60 -4.45 -17.17
CA GLU A 84 5.12 -5.44 -16.20
C GLU A 84 3.60 -5.35 -16.04
N ARG A 85 3.05 -4.13 -15.96
CA ARG A 85 1.61 -3.91 -15.85
C ARG A 85 0.86 -4.46 -17.07
N GLU A 86 1.36 -4.20 -18.28
CA GLU A 86 0.76 -4.69 -19.53
C GLU A 86 0.81 -6.22 -19.62
N GLU A 87 1.94 -6.82 -19.25
CA GLU A 87 2.10 -8.27 -19.18
C GLU A 87 1.13 -8.89 -18.18
N GLN A 88 1.01 -8.33 -16.97
CA GLN A 88 0.04 -8.81 -15.98
C GLN A 88 -1.41 -8.65 -16.45
N ALA A 89 -1.74 -7.55 -17.13
CA ALA A 89 -3.07 -7.35 -17.70
C ALA A 89 -3.40 -8.39 -18.77
N GLY A 90 -2.43 -8.73 -19.63
CA GLY A 90 -2.55 -9.80 -20.62
C GLY A 90 -2.80 -11.15 -19.96
N ARG A 91 -1.98 -11.52 -18.97
CA ARG A 91 -2.14 -12.77 -18.21
C ARG A 91 -3.51 -12.88 -17.53
N LEU A 92 -3.96 -11.79 -16.91
CA LEU A 92 -5.30 -11.72 -16.30
C LEU A 92 -6.40 -11.96 -17.33
N GLY A 93 -6.29 -11.34 -18.51
CA GLY A 93 -7.22 -11.54 -19.62
C GLY A 93 -7.25 -12.98 -20.14
N GLU A 94 -6.11 -13.67 -20.09
CA GLU A 94 -5.96 -15.07 -20.49
C GLU A 94 -6.31 -16.07 -19.38
N GLY A 95 -6.65 -15.60 -18.17
CA GLY A 95 -6.93 -16.45 -17.02
C GLY A 95 -5.70 -17.19 -16.47
N LEU A 96 -4.50 -16.70 -16.78
CA LEU A 96 -3.25 -17.22 -16.25
C LEU A 96 -3.03 -16.73 -14.82
N VAL A 97 -2.27 -17.51 -14.04
CA VAL A 97 -1.80 -17.07 -12.72
C VAL A 97 -1.00 -15.76 -12.89
N PRO A 98 -1.07 -14.80 -11.95
CA PRO A 98 -0.15 -13.66 -11.87
C PRO A 98 1.32 -14.07 -11.95
N ASP A 99 2.26 -13.12 -12.04
CA ASP A 99 3.69 -13.46 -12.18
C ASP A 99 4.11 -14.57 -11.19
N PRO A 100 4.55 -15.76 -11.68
CA PRO A 100 4.99 -16.84 -10.81
C PRO A 100 6.19 -16.44 -9.92
N VAL A 101 6.93 -15.41 -10.30
CA VAL A 101 8.09 -14.90 -9.56
C VAL A 101 7.67 -13.89 -8.46
N GLU A 102 6.54 -13.20 -8.62
CA GLU A 102 5.99 -12.32 -7.54
C GLU A 102 5.40 -13.15 -6.38
N ASP A 103 4.88 -14.34 -6.67
CA ASP A 103 4.30 -15.27 -5.69
C ASP A 103 5.31 -15.83 -4.65
N ALA A 104 6.62 -15.59 -4.85
CA ALA A 104 7.65 -15.97 -3.87
C ALA A 104 7.48 -15.28 -2.51
N ILE A 105 6.71 -14.18 -2.43
CA ILE A 105 6.36 -13.52 -1.16
C ILE A 105 5.22 -14.26 -0.44
N ILE A 106 4.32 -14.92 -1.17
CA ILE A 106 3.17 -15.65 -0.61
C ILE A 106 3.58 -17.04 -0.11
N GLU A 107 4.46 -17.75 -0.82
CA GLU A 107 4.85 -19.12 -0.46
C GLU A 107 5.70 -19.20 0.84
N VAL A 108 6.38 -18.10 1.20
CA VAL A 108 7.24 -18.03 2.40
C VAL A 108 6.45 -17.65 3.66
N ALA A 109 5.19 -17.22 3.54
CA ALA A 109 4.30 -17.01 4.69
C ALA A 109 3.55 -18.32 4.99
N PRO A 110 3.88 -19.09 6.06
CA PRO A 110 3.14 -20.29 6.42
C PRO A 110 1.81 -19.92 7.07
N TYR A 111 0.88 -19.30 6.33
CA TYR A 111 -0.48 -19.08 6.83
C TYR A 111 -1.33 -20.34 6.61
N ARG A 112 -1.15 -21.32 7.50
CA ARG A 112 -2.07 -22.46 7.67
C ARG A 112 -3.31 -22.04 8.46
N GLY A 113 -4.11 -21.15 7.89
CA GLY A 113 -5.47 -20.92 8.37
C GLY A 113 -6.39 -22.03 7.87
N LYS A 114 -6.73 -23.01 8.72
CA LYS A 114 -7.79 -23.99 8.41
C LYS A 114 -9.09 -23.24 8.14
N ILE A 115 -9.57 -23.30 6.91
CA ILE A 115 -10.96 -22.99 6.57
C ILE A 115 -11.82 -24.02 7.31
N ARG A 116 -12.66 -23.55 8.23
CA ARG A 116 -13.68 -24.35 8.90
C ARG A 116 -14.98 -24.25 8.12
#